data_AF-A0A924V1Y8-F1
#
_entry.id   AF-A0A924V1Y8-F1
#
_cell.length_a   1.000
_cell.length_b   1.000
_cell.length_c   1.000
_cell.angle_alpha   90.00
_cell.angle_beta   90.00
_cell.angle_gamma   90.00
#
_symmetry.space_group_name_H-M   'P 1'
#
loop_
_entity.id
_entity.type
_entity.pdbx_description
1 polymer ?
#
loop_
_entity_poly.entity_id
_entity_poly.type
_entity_poly.pdbx_seq_one_letter_code
_entity_poly.pdbx_strand_id
1 'polypeptide(L)'
;MAKWHPALWMLPLAGVVAAGLWVMRPNQPQRTEPSHLGTSATPAPMSKTSLSDAPASQWQTVIQQLSRLAHCEQDHSCPPDSKTDPYAADFARNQQIKALLGQLTKTASQPAAHLELHRVAVEYLNWPDGHVQSAALTLLSALPAEQGNVPVITQALQQSFDAPLMRQALQELTRYPEQKKELQPFFSQIMQTGSFYAAQEVAQGLLPFLTPDTVGSYQTLLSQLDPQSTKAQMLAATLKEYQLRASGG
;
A
#
# COMPACT_ATOMS: atom_id res chain seq x y z
N MET A 1 -29.43 -41.29 -13.72
CA MET A 1 -30.30 -40.36 -12.96
C MET A 1 -29.91 -40.46 -11.50
N ALA A 2 -28.99 -39.59 -11.05
CA ALA A 2 -28.46 -39.61 -9.69
C ALA A 2 -29.24 -38.62 -8.82
N LYS A 3 -29.81 -39.10 -7.72
CA LYS A 3 -30.58 -38.31 -6.74
C LYS A 3 -29.60 -37.56 -5.83
N TRP A 4 -29.71 -36.23 -5.84
CA TRP A 4 -29.03 -35.34 -4.90
C TRP A 4 -29.92 -35.15 -3.66
N HIS A 5 -29.34 -35.37 -2.47
CA HIS A 5 -29.94 -34.99 -1.19
C HIS A 5 -29.19 -33.77 -0.63
N PRO A 6 -29.87 -32.67 -0.29
CA PRO A 6 -29.24 -31.57 0.44
C PRO A 6 -29.18 -31.91 1.93
N ALA A 7 -27.97 -31.92 2.48
CA ALA A 7 -27.73 -31.98 3.91
C ALA A 7 -28.02 -30.61 4.54
N LEU A 8 -29.11 -30.55 5.32
CA LEU A 8 -29.45 -29.43 6.20
C LEU A 8 -28.43 -29.39 7.35
N TRP A 9 -27.59 -28.37 7.40
CA TRP A 9 -26.76 -28.08 8.57
C TRP A 9 -27.53 -27.11 9.49
N MET A 10 -27.95 -27.61 10.65
CA MET A 10 -28.44 -26.80 11.76
C MET A 10 -27.26 -26.06 12.40
N LEU A 11 -27.30 -24.73 12.38
CA LEU A 11 -26.39 -23.88 13.16
C LEU A 11 -26.95 -23.71 14.58
N PRO A 12 -26.15 -23.87 15.64
CA PRO A 12 -26.57 -23.57 17.00
C PRO A 12 -26.58 -22.04 17.22
N LEU A 13 -27.72 -21.54 17.69
CA LEU A 13 -27.88 -20.19 18.25
C LEU A 13 -27.07 -20.07 19.54
N ALA A 14 -25.89 -19.46 19.48
CA ALA A 14 -25.15 -19.03 20.65
C ALA A 14 -25.74 -17.69 21.16
N GLY A 15 -26.34 -17.73 22.35
CA GLY A 15 -26.87 -16.55 23.03
C GLY A 15 -25.76 -15.58 23.41
N VAL A 16 -25.86 -14.35 22.92
CA VAL A 16 -25.02 -13.23 23.33
C VAL A 16 -25.59 -12.65 24.62
N VAL A 17 -24.91 -12.90 25.74
CA VAL A 17 -25.14 -12.21 27.02
C VAL A 17 -24.50 -10.82 26.90
N ALA A 18 -25.33 -9.79 26.72
CA ALA A 18 -24.91 -8.40 26.76
C ALA A 18 -24.64 -7.98 28.22
N ALA A 19 -23.38 -8.08 28.65
CA ALA A 19 -22.91 -7.46 29.88
C ALA A 19 -22.64 -5.96 29.62
N GLY A 20 -23.57 -5.11 30.05
CA GLY A 20 -23.44 -3.66 30.00
C GLY A 20 -22.36 -3.16 30.97
N LEU A 21 -21.22 -2.76 30.44
CA LEU A 21 -20.21 -1.99 31.16
C LEU A 21 -20.48 -0.50 30.94
N TRP A 22 -21.05 0.12 31.97
CA TRP A 22 -21.15 1.56 32.13
C TRP A 22 -19.76 2.17 32.25
N VAL A 23 -19.27 2.80 31.18
CA VAL A 23 -18.07 3.65 31.25
C VAL A 23 -18.49 5.05 31.69
N MET A 24 -18.15 5.39 32.93
CA MET A 24 -18.18 6.75 33.46
C MET A 24 -17.36 7.67 32.56
N ARG A 25 -18.02 8.65 31.93
CA ARG A 25 -17.39 9.77 31.22
C ARG A 25 -16.74 10.71 32.25
N PRO A 26 -15.41 10.97 32.18
CA PRO A 26 -14.83 12.05 32.95
C PRO A 26 -15.30 13.41 32.43
N ASN A 27 -15.71 14.22 33.40
CA ASN A 27 -16.22 15.58 33.29
C ASN A 27 -15.22 16.49 32.52
N GLN A 28 -15.64 17.07 31.39
CA GLN A 28 -14.84 18.07 30.68
C GLN A 28 -14.94 19.42 31.41
N PRO A 29 -13.81 20.11 31.67
CA PRO A 29 -13.85 21.46 32.22
C PRO A 29 -14.43 22.43 31.18
N GLN A 30 -15.43 23.20 31.61
CA GLN A 30 -16.05 24.27 30.85
C GLN A 30 -14.99 25.29 30.44
N ARG A 31 -14.81 25.46 29.12
CA ARG A 31 -13.98 26.50 28.52
C ARG A 31 -14.79 27.79 28.54
N THR A 32 -14.36 28.75 29.35
CA THR A 32 -14.89 30.12 29.34
C THR A 32 -14.50 30.80 28.03
N GLU A 33 -15.50 31.18 27.24
CA GLU A 33 -15.35 32.08 26.10
C GLU A 33 -15.09 33.51 26.59
N PRO A 34 -14.01 34.18 26.16
CA PRO A 34 -13.92 35.62 26.25
C PRO A 34 -14.68 36.27 25.08
N SER A 35 -15.78 36.96 25.41
CA SER A 35 -16.46 37.91 24.54
C SER A 35 -15.52 39.05 24.16
N HIS A 36 -14.95 39.00 22.96
CA HIS A 36 -14.30 40.14 22.34
C HIS A 36 -15.25 40.82 21.36
N LEU A 37 -15.88 41.89 21.84
CA LEU A 37 -16.41 42.99 21.03
C LEU A 37 -15.23 43.68 20.34
N GLY A 38 -15.16 43.59 19.02
CA GLY A 38 -14.08 44.18 18.24
C GLY A 38 -14.50 44.50 16.81
N THR A 39 -15.00 45.72 16.63
CA THR A 39 -14.84 46.62 15.48
C THR A 39 -14.76 46.02 14.07
N SER A 40 -15.88 46.14 13.35
CA SER A 40 -15.97 46.00 11.89
C SER A 40 -15.06 47.01 11.17
N ALA A 41 -13.86 46.58 10.79
CA ALA A 41 -13.03 47.27 9.80
C ALA A 41 -13.26 46.60 8.44
N THR A 42 -13.90 47.31 7.52
CA THR A 42 -14.06 46.91 6.13
C THR A 42 -12.68 46.77 5.48
N PRO A 43 -12.22 45.55 5.11
CA PRO A 43 -10.95 45.40 4.44
C PRO A 43 -11.07 45.94 3.01
N ALA A 44 -10.14 46.84 2.64
CA ALA A 44 -10.02 47.35 1.29
C ALA A 44 -9.83 46.19 0.29
N PRO A 45 -10.41 46.27 -0.92
CA PRO A 45 -10.23 45.25 -1.95
C PRO A 45 -8.78 45.26 -2.43
N MET A 46 -7.96 44.39 -1.84
CA MET A 46 -6.63 44.09 -2.38
C MET A 46 -6.82 43.48 -3.76
N SER A 47 -6.41 44.23 -4.78
CA SER A 47 -6.33 43.77 -6.16
C SER A 47 -5.47 42.51 -6.19
N LYS A 48 -6.12 41.36 -6.34
CA LYS A 48 -5.47 40.08 -6.58
C LYS A 48 -4.84 40.16 -7.96
N THR A 49 -3.59 40.60 -8.02
CA THR A 49 -2.75 40.42 -9.20
C THR A 49 -2.75 38.93 -9.52
N SER A 50 -3.41 38.53 -10.60
CA SER A 50 -3.45 37.17 -11.10
C SER A 50 -2.07 36.83 -11.68
N LEU A 51 -1.11 36.63 -10.79
CA LEU A 51 0.16 35.99 -11.10
C LEU A 51 -0.15 34.51 -11.30
N SER A 52 -0.25 34.06 -12.56
CA SER A 52 0.35 32.81 -13.04
C SER A 52 -0.36 32.26 -14.28
N ASP A 53 -0.05 32.84 -15.45
CA ASP A 53 -0.26 32.19 -16.76
C ASP A 53 1.03 31.47 -17.24
N ALA A 54 1.89 31.02 -16.31
CA ALA A 54 2.99 30.15 -16.69
C ALA A 54 2.41 28.83 -17.20
N PRO A 55 2.83 28.33 -18.38
CA PRO A 55 2.32 27.08 -18.91
C PRO A 55 2.61 25.96 -17.90
N ALA A 56 1.56 25.21 -17.53
CA ALA A 56 1.69 24.08 -16.63
C ALA A 56 2.76 23.12 -17.18
N SER A 57 3.63 22.63 -16.30
CA SER A 57 4.64 21.66 -16.70
C SER A 57 3.95 20.38 -17.20
N GLN A 58 4.61 19.65 -18.10
CA GLN A 58 4.05 18.43 -18.67
C GLN A 58 3.60 17.42 -17.60
N TRP A 59 4.35 17.28 -16.50
CA TRP A 59 4.00 16.36 -15.42
C TRP A 59 2.73 16.82 -14.66
N GLN A 60 2.48 18.11 -14.53
CA GLN A 60 1.24 18.62 -13.91
C GLN A 60 0.01 18.22 -14.73
N THR A 61 0.10 18.28 -16.06
CA THR A 61 -0.98 17.81 -16.95
C THR A 61 -1.24 16.31 -16.78
N VAL A 62 -0.20 15.49 -16.64
CA VAL A 62 -0.33 14.05 -16.41
C VAL A 62 -1.00 13.76 -15.06
N ILE A 63 -0.66 14.49 -14.00
CA ILE A 63 -1.30 14.35 -12.68
C ILE A 63 -2.78 14.75 -12.73
N GLN A 64 -3.12 15.82 -13.45
CA GLN A 64 -4.51 16.21 -13.67
C GLN A 64 -5.29 15.14 -14.45
N GLN A 65 -4.66 14.44 -15.40
CA GLN A 65 -5.27 13.31 -16.10
C GLN A 65 -5.50 12.13 -15.15
N LEU A 66 -4.53 11.77 -14.32
CA LEU A 66 -4.67 10.75 -13.29
C LEU A 66 -5.84 11.06 -12.35
N SER A 67 -5.87 12.29 -11.79
CA SER A 67 -6.96 12.73 -10.91
C SER A 67 -8.33 12.61 -11.55
N ARG A 68 -8.48 12.99 -12.83
CA ARG A 68 -9.73 12.82 -13.57
C ARG A 68 -10.13 11.36 -13.72
N LEU A 69 -9.19 10.47 -14.04
CA LEU A 69 -9.48 9.04 -14.17
C LEU A 69 -9.87 8.40 -12.83
N ALA A 70 -9.22 8.80 -11.73
CA ALA A 70 -9.54 8.28 -10.40
C ALA A 70 -10.96 8.64 -9.93
N HIS A 71 -11.47 9.82 -10.31
CA HIS A 71 -12.78 10.31 -9.87
C HIS A 71 -13.90 10.11 -10.91
N CYS A 72 -13.59 9.51 -12.07
CA CYS A 72 -14.53 9.49 -13.19
C CYS A 72 -15.85 8.76 -12.88
N GLU A 73 -15.82 7.78 -11.97
CA GLU A 73 -17.02 7.04 -11.55
C GLU A 73 -17.96 7.90 -10.71
N GLN A 74 -17.39 8.74 -9.83
CA GLN A 74 -18.13 9.62 -8.93
C GLN A 74 -18.84 10.73 -9.72
N ASP A 75 -18.15 11.26 -10.72
CA ASP A 75 -18.64 12.39 -11.53
C ASP A 75 -19.35 11.95 -12.81
N HIS A 76 -19.54 10.64 -13.02
CA HIS A 76 -20.07 10.05 -14.26
C HIS A 76 -19.36 10.53 -15.54
N SER A 77 -18.08 10.87 -15.41
CA SER A 77 -17.23 11.39 -16.49
C SER A 77 -16.31 10.33 -17.09
N CYS A 78 -16.48 9.07 -16.70
CA CYS A 78 -15.74 7.96 -17.31
C CYS A 78 -16.06 7.85 -18.81
N PRO A 79 -15.14 7.29 -19.61
CA PRO A 79 -15.38 7.04 -21.03
C PRO A 79 -16.73 6.35 -21.29
N PRO A 80 -17.43 6.70 -22.40
CA PRO A 80 -18.82 6.32 -22.66
C PRO A 80 -19.05 4.80 -22.75
N ASP A 81 -18.00 4.02 -23.05
CA ASP A 81 -18.05 2.57 -23.16
C ASP A 81 -18.39 1.88 -21.81
N SER A 82 -18.29 2.60 -20.69
CA SER A 82 -18.66 2.15 -19.34
C SER A 82 -20.11 1.68 -19.20
N LYS A 83 -21.03 2.13 -20.06
CA LYS A 83 -22.43 1.70 -20.02
C LYS A 83 -22.69 0.37 -20.71
N THR A 84 -21.84 0.01 -21.68
CA THR A 84 -22.02 -1.20 -22.50
C THR A 84 -21.29 -2.39 -21.89
N ASP A 85 -20.07 -2.17 -21.39
CA ASP A 85 -19.26 -3.17 -20.71
C ASP A 85 -18.46 -2.53 -19.56
N PRO A 86 -18.99 -2.55 -18.32
CA PRO A 86 -18.32 -1.98 -17.17
C PRO A 86 -16.95 -2.60 -16.88
N TYR A 87 -16.75 -3.89 -17.16
CA TYR A 87 -15.48 -4.57 -16.92
C TYR A 87 -14.42 -4.14 -17.93
N ALA A 88 -14.76 -4.06 -19.21
CA ALA A 88 -13.84 -3.55 -20.22
C ALA A 88 -13.47 -2.09 -19.96
N ALA A 89 -14.41 -1.28 -19.49
CA ALA A 89 -14.15 0.11 -19.14
C ALA A 89 -13.23 0.25 -17.92
N ASP A 90 -13.44 -0.53 -16.86
CA ASP A 90 -12.54 -0.56 -15.69
C ASP A 90 -11.13 -0.99 -16.09
N PHE A 91 -11.01 -2.07 -16.86
CA PHE A 91 -9.71 -2.53 -17.37
C PHE A 91 -9.01 -1.45 -18.21
N ALA A 92 -9.72 -0.81 -19.15
CA ALA A 92 -9.17 0.26 -19.96
C ALA A 92 -8.71 1.46 -19.12
N ARG A 93 -9.48 1.83 -18.09
CA ARG A 93 -9.10 2.87 -17.14
C ARG A 93 -7.82 2.50 -16.40
N ASN A 94 -7.72 1.29 -15.85
CA ASN A 94 -6.53 0.84 -15.12
C ASN A 94 -5.27 0.83 -16.01
N GLN A 95 -5.42 0.44 -17.29
CA GLN A 95 -4.31 0.54 -18.27
C GLN A 95 -3.89 1.99 -18.54
N GLN A 96 -4.85 2.93 -18.64
CA GLN A 96 -4.54 4.35 -18.81
C GLN A 96 -3.82 4.92 -17.58
N ILE A 97 -4.32 4.62 -16.37
CA ILE A 97 -3.67 5.03 -15.11
C ILE A 97 -2.23 4.51 -15.06
N LYS A 98 -2.03 3.20 -15.31
CA LYS A 98 -0.71 2.58 -15.38
C LYS A 98 0.22 3.29 -16.37
N ALA A 99 -0.28 3.58 -17.57
CA ALA A 99 0.49 4.27 -18.61
C ALA A 99 0.90 5.69 -18.19
N LEU A 100 0.00 6.44 -17.54
CA LEU A 100 0.29 7.78 -17.02
C LEU A 100 1.31 7.77 -15.88
N LEU A 101 1.20 6.81 -14.94
CA LEU A 101 2.23 6.60 -13.91
C LEU A 101 3.60 6.32 -14.54
N GLY A 102 3.66 5.49 -15.58
CA GLY A 102 4.90 5.23 -16.33
C GLY A 102 5.45 6.46 -17.06
N GLN A 103 4.61 7.43 -17.44
CA GLN A 103 5.08 8.72 -17.96
C GLN A 103 5.71 9.57 -16.85
N LEU A 104 5.10 9.61 -15.66
CA LEU A 104 5.64 10.33 -14.50
C LEU A 104 7.00 9.78 -14.07
N THR A 105 7.23 8.47 -14.18
CA THR A 105 8.54 7.86 -13.87
C THR A 105 9.67 8.49 -14.69
N LYS A 106 9.40 8.87 -15.95
CA LYS A 106 10.40 9.54 -16.81
C LYS A 106 10.73 10.96 -16.35
N THR A 107 9.87 11.57 -15.54
CA THR A 107 10.07 12.90 -14.96
C THR A 107 10.67 12.87 -13.55
N ALA A 108 10.91 11.67 -12.98
CA ALA A 108 11.46 11.51 -11.64
C ALA A 108 12.89 12.08 -11.48
N SER A 109 13.60 12.39 -12.57
CA SER A 109 14.89 13.10 -12.51
C SER A 109 14.77 14.59 -12.19
N GLN A 110 13.56 15.17 -12.19
CA GLN A 110 13.33 16.60 -11.95
C GLN A 110 13.03 16.87 -10.46
N PRO A 111 13.94 17.48 -9.68
CA PRO A 111 13.75 17.66 -8.24
C PRO A 111 12.49 18.48 -7.88
N ALA A 112 12.14 19.46 -8.73
CA ALA A 112 10.96 20.30 -8.54
C ALA A 112 9.63 19.51 -8.56
N ALA A 113 9.63 18.28 -9.10
CA ALA A 113 8.44 17.43 -9.14
C ALA A 113 8.40 16.38 -8.00
N HIS A 114 9.51 16.13 -7.30
CA HIS A 114 9.66 14.97 -6.39
C HIS A 114 8.55 14.85 -5.35
N LEU A 115 8.24 15.95 -4.64
CA LEU A 115 7.21 15.94 -3.60
C LEU A 115 5.84 15.52 -4.14
N GLU A 116 5.46 16.05 -5.30
CA GLU A 116 4.16 15.78 -5.89
C GLU A 116 4.11 14.37 -6.52
N LEU A 117 5.20 13.94 -7.16
CA LEU A 117 5.32 12.57 -7.69
C LEU A 117 5.28 11.52 -6.58
N HIS A 118 5.89 11.82 -5.43
CA HIS A 118 5.84 10.97 -4.25
C HIS A 118 4.40 10.81 -3.75
N ARG A 119 3.69 11.92 -3.58
CA ARG A 119 2.26 11.93 -3.19
C ARG A 119 1.42 11.06 -4.12
N VAL A 120 1.61 11.20 -5.44
CA VAL A 120 0.91 10.39 -6.46
C VAL A 120 1.29 8.92 -6.35
N ALA A 121 2.58 8.58 -6.19
CA ALA A 121 3.00 7.19 -6.05
C ALA A 121 2.36 6.52 -4.82
N VAL A 122 2.32 7.21 -3.68
CA VAL A 122 1.69 6.73 -2.44
C VAL A 122 0.17 6.54 -2.62
N GLU A 123 -0.50 7.49 -3.26
CA GLU A 123 -1.94 7.43 -3.55
C GLU A 123 -2.27 6.18 -4.38
N TYR A 124 -1.55 5.96 -5.48
CA TYR A 124 -1.82 4.86 -6.40
C TYR A 124 -1.25 3.51 -5.95
N LEU A 125 -0.37 3.46 -4.95
CA LEU A 125 0.04 2.19 -4.35
C LEU A 125 -1.11 1.53 -3.58
N ASN A 126 -2.09 2.32 -3.12
CA ASN A 126 -3.31 1.81 -2.49
C ASN A 126 -4.44 1.52 -3.49
N TRP A 127 -4.16 1.60 -4.80
CA TRP A 127 -5.16 1.34 -5.83
C TRP A 127 -5.55 -0.16 -5.86
N PRO A 128 -6.81 -0.54 -6.17
CA PRO A 128 -7.23 -1.95 -6.14
C PRO A 128 -6.57 -2.86 -7.19
N ASP A 129 -6.19 -2.31 -8.35
CA ASP A 129 -5.57 -3.06 -9.44
C ASP A 129 -4.05 -3.23 -9.23
N GLY A 130 -3.58 -4.48 -9.22
CA GLY A 130 -2.17 -4.82 -8.97
C GLY A 130 -1.18 -4.29 -10.03
N HIS A 131 -1.61 -4.07 -11.27
CA HIS A 131 -0.75 -3.47 -12.29
C HIS A 131 -0.57 -1.98 -12.08
N VAL A 132 -1.61 -1.29 -11.60
CA VAL A 132 -1.51 0.10 -11.15
C VAL A 132 -0.60 0.19 -9.92
N GLN A 133 -0.77 -0.69 -8.93
CA GLN A 133 0.12 -0.75 -7.76
C GLN A 133 1.59 -0.94 -8.17
N SER A 134 1.86 -1.85 -9.11
CA SER A 134 3.22 -2.10 -9.63
C SER A 134 3.81 -0.88 -10.36
N ALA A 135 3.01 -0.15 -11.13
CA ALA A 135 3.44 1.09 -11.76
C ALA A 135 3.68 2.21 -10.73
N ALA A 136 2.83 2.32 -9.71
CA ALA A 136 2.99 3.27 -8.62
C ALA A 136 4.27 2.99 -7.81
N LEU A 137 4.55 1.72 -7.51
CA LEU A 137 5.79 1.29 -6.87
C LEU A 137 7.00 1.58 -7.77
N THR A 138 6.89 1.41 -9.09
CA THR A 138 7.97 1.77 -10.04
C THR A 138 8.26 3.27 -9.99
N LEU A 139 7.22 4.11 -9.94
CA LEU A 139 7.37 5.55 -9.77
C LEU A 139 8.05 5.87 -8.43
N LEU A 140 7.61 5.25 -7.32
CA LEU A 140 8.21 5.44 -6.01
C LEU A 140 9.70 5.04 -5.99
N SER A 141 10.05 3.92 -6.64
CA SER A 141 11.44 3.45 -6.77
C SER A 141 12.34 4.40 -7.57
N ALA A 142 11.78 5.18 -8.48
CA ALA A 142 12.53 6.16 -9.26
C ALA A 142 12.79 7.48 -8.51
N LEU A 143 12.14 7.69 -7.35
CA LEU A 143 12.32 8.86 -6.49
C LEU A 143 13.40 8.59 -5.43
N PRO A 144 13.95 9.65 -4.79
CA PRO A 144 14.79 9.49 -3.61
C PRO A 144 14.11 8.64 -2.53
N ALA A 145 14.88 7.77 -1.87
CA ALA A 145 14.34 6.92 -0.82
C ALA A 145 13.98 7.75 0.41
N GLU A 146 12.76 7.58 0.91
CA GLU A 146 12.26 8.27 2.11
C GLU A 146 11.78 7.24 3.13
N GLN A 147 12.20 7.39 4.39
CA GLN A 147 11.89 6.40 5.44
C GLN A 147 10.37 6.18 5.63
N GLY A 148 9.56 7.21 5.33
CA GLY A 148 8.10 7.11 5.35
C GLY A 148 7.50 6.15 4.32
N ASN A 149 8.27 5.69 3.34
CA ASN A 149 7.79 4.79 2.29
C ASN A 149 7.53 3.37 2.79
N VAL A 150 8.31 2.87 3.74
CA VAL A 150 8.19 1.50 4.24
C VAL A 150 6.80 1.17 4.81
N PRO A 151 6.21 1.98 5.73
CA PRO A 151 4.85 1.69 6.21
C PRO A 151 3.82 1.75 5.08
N VAL A 152 3.97 2.66 4.11
CA VAL A 152 3.07 2.75 2.96
C VAL A 152 3.16 1.50 2.08
N ILE A 153 4.38 1.06 1.75
CA ILE A 153 4.63 -0.14 0.94
C ILE A 153 4.09 -1.38 1.65
N THR A 154 4.43 -1.56 2.93
CA THR A 154 3.99 -2.74 3.68
C THR A 154 2.47 -2.78 3.87
N GLN A 155 1.84 -1.64 4.15
CA GLN A 155 0.38 -1.54 4.25
C GLN A 155 -0.32 -1.91 2.94
N ALA A 156 0.14 -1.38 1.81
CA ALA A 156 -0.44 -1.68 0.50
C ALA A 156 -0.33 -3.18 0.14
N LEU A 157 0.76 -3.83 0.56
CA LEU A 157 1.03 -5.24 0.24
C LEU A 157 0.39 -6.24 1.20
N GLN A 158 -0.03 -5.82 2.40
CA GLN A 158 -0.67 -6.72 3.37
C GLN A 158 -1.89 -7.46 2.80
N GLN A 159 -2.56 -6.85 1.82
CA GLN A 159 -3.73 -7.43 1.15
C GLN A 159 -3.44 -7.90 -0.27
N SER A 160 -2.21 -7.72 -0.77
CA SER A 160 -1.85 -8.13 -2.10
C SER A 160 -1.41 -9.59 -2.13
N PHE A 161 -1.95 -10.33 -3.09
CA PHE A 161 -1.59 -11.72 -3.37
C PHE A 161 -0.73 -11.86 -4.63
N ASP A 162 -0.36 -10.73 -5.25
CA ASP A 162 0.38 -10.67 -6.51
C ASP A 162 1.89 -10.86 -6.26
N ALA A 163 2.42 -12.00 -6.72
CA ALA A 163 3.82 -12.35 -6.54
C ALA A 163 4.79 -11.41 -7.30
N PRO A 164 4.53 -11.00 -8.55
CA PRO A 164 5.34 -9.97 -9.21
C PRO A 164 5.46 -8.66 -8.40
N LEU A 165 4.35 -8.17 -7.85
CA LEU A 165 4.32 -6.98 -7.01
C LEU A 165 5.11 -7.20 -5.71
N MET A 166 4.93 -8.35 -5.04
CA MET A 166 5.70 -8.70 -3.84
C MET A 166 7.21 -8.71 -4.12
N ARG A 167 7.64 -9.30 -5.25
CA ARG A 167 9.05 -9.31 -5.66
C ARG A 167 9.58 -7.89 -5.87
N GLN A 168 8.83 -7.05 -6.59
CA GLN A 168 9.20 -5.67 -6.83
C GLN A 168 9.31 -4.89 -5.51
N ALA A 169 8.39 -5.12 -4.58
CA ALA A 169 8.42 -4.50 -3.27
C ALA A 169 9.62 -4.94 -2.43
N LEU A 170 9.97 -6.23 -2.44
CA LEU A 170 11.17 -6.71 -1.77
C LEU A 170 12.42 -6.01 -2.30
N GLN A 171 12.52 -5.79 -3.61
CA GLN A 171 13.62 -5.03 -4.21
C GLN A 171 13.64 -3.59 -3.71
N GLU A 172 12.50 -2.89 -3.71
CA GLU A 172 12.41 -1.52 -3.19
C GLU A 172 12.76 -1.45 -1.69
N LEU A 173 12.26 -2.40 -0.88
CA LEU A 173 12.50 -2.46 0.56
C LEU A 173 13.99 -2.62 0.91
N THR A 174 14.82 -3.17 0.01
CA THR A 174 16.28 -3.23 0.23
C THR A 174 16.95 -1.86 0.34
N ARG A 175 16.31 -0.78 -0.14
CA ARG A 175 16.80 0.60 -0.05
C ARG A 175 16.70 1.19 1.36
N TYR A 176 16.06 0.49 2.31
CA TYR A 176 15.81 0.95 3.68
C TYR A 176 16.52 0.04 4.71
N PRO A 177 17.87 -0.01 4.74
CA PRO A 177 18.62 -0.94 5.57
C PRO A 177 18.41 -0.73 7.08
N GLU A 178 18.11 0.50 7.50
CA GLU A 178 17.84 0.85 8.90
C GLU A 178 16.50 0.29 9.40
N GLN A 179 15.61 -0.14 8.50
CA GLN A 179 14.27 -0.62 8.83
C GLN A 179 14.10 -2.15 8.76
N LYS A 180 15.20 -2.90 8.66
CA LYS A 180 15.15 -4.37 8.51
C LYS A 180 14.41 -5.05 9.66
N LYS A 181 14.54 -4.51 10.88
CA LYS A 181 13.89 -5.08 12.07
C LYS A 181 12.39 -4.83 12.06
N GLU A 182 11.97 -3.64 11.64
CA GLU A 182 10.60 -3.19 11.51
C GLU A 182 9.83 -3.96 10.43
N LEU A 183 10.54 -4.45 9.40
CA LEU A 183 9.99 -5.29 8.34
C LEU A 183 9.74 -6.75 8.76
N GLN A 184 10.34 -7.22 9.86
CA GLN A 184 10.25 -8.62 10.27
C GLN A 184 8.80 -9.09 10.51
N PRO A 185 7.94 -8.36 11.25
CA PRO A 185 6.55 -8.76 11.46
C PRO A 185 5.77 -8.88 10.15
N PHE A 186 5.99 -7.95 9.21
CA PHE A 186 5.35 -7.98 7.89
C PHE A 186 5.72 -9.25 7.11
N PHE A 187 7.01 -9.58 7.01
CA PHE A 187 7.44 -10.80 6.31
C PHE A 187 6.94 -12.08 6.98
N SER A 188 6.96 -12.12 8.32
CA SER A 188 6.42 -13.26 9.06
C SER A 188 4.91 -13.43 8.82
N GLN A 189 4.16 -12.35 8.80
CA GLN A 189 2.72 -12.38 8.49
C GLN A 189 2.47 -12.93 7.07
N ILE A 190 3.16 -12.40 6.04
CA ILE A 190 2.99 -12.89 4.66
C ILE A 190 3.34 -14.39 4.54
N MET A 191 4.38 -14.85 5.24
CA MET A 191 4.74 -16.27 5.25
C MET A 191 3.68 -17.16 5.91
N GLN A 192 2.94 -16.66 6.89
CA GLN A 192 1.90 -17.39 7.59
C GLN A 192 0.57 -17.38 6.82
N THR A 193 0.11 -16.19 6.44
CA THR A 193 -1.27 -15.96 5.95
C THR A 193 -1.36 -15.48 4.51
N GLY A 194 -0.23 -15.10 3.87
CA GLY A 194 -0.20 -14.67 2.49
C GLY A 194 -0.51 -15.79 1.49
N SER A 195 -0.71 -15.41 0.21
CA SER A 195 -0.86 -16.41 -0.86
C SER A 195 0.40 -17.27 -0.97
N PHE A 196 0.22 -18.49 -1.51
CA PHE A 196 1.34 -19.41 -1.72
C PHE A 196 2.51 -18.73 -2.45
N TYR A 197 2.23 -18.01 -3.54
CA TYR A 197 3.27 -17.36 -4.34
C TYR A 197 3.86 -16.13 -3.63
N ALA A 198 3.07 -15.31 -2.93
CA ALA A 198 3.61 -14.17 -2.19
C ALA A 198 4.56 -14.62 -1.06
N ALA A 199 4.16 -15.65 -0.30
CA ALA A 199 5.02 -16.27 0.70
C ALA A 199 6.31 -16.85 0.08
N GLN A 200 6.20 -17.45 -1.11
CA GLN A 200 7.37 -17.95 -1.84
C GLN A 200 8.35 -16.83 -2.19
N GLU A 201 7.87 -15.71 -2.72
CA GLU A 201 8.71 -14.54 -3.04
C GLU A 201 9.37 -13.97 -1.78
N VAL A 202 8.63 -13.86 -0.66
CA VAL A 202 9.20 -13.43 0.62
C VAL A 202 10.31 -14.38 1.09
N ALA A 203 10.08 -15.70 1.05
CA ALA A 203 11.08 -16.67 1.48
C ALA A 203 12.39 -16.57 0.66
N GLN A 204 12.28 -16.37 -0.65
CA GLN A 204 13.42 -16.24 -1.56
C GLN A 204 14.13 -14.89 -1.43
N GLY A 205 13.37 -13.82 -1.24
CA GLY A 205 13.89 -12.45 -1.13
C GLY A 205 14.30 -12.04 0.29
N LEU A 206 14.20 -12.93 1.28
CA LEU A 206 14.41 -12.57 2.69
C LEU A 206 15.88 -12.27 3.05
N LEU A 207 16.82 -12.84 2.30
CA LEU A 207 18.25 -12.83 2.66
C LEU A 207 18.82 -11.43 2.97
N PRO A 208 18.54 -10.36 2.21
CA PRO A 208 19.05 -9.01 2.50
C PRO A 208 18.50 -8.41 3.81
N PHE A 209 17.40 -8.95 4.33
CA PHE A 209 16.70 -8.47 5.53
C PHE A 209 17.05 -9.24 6.80
N LEU A 210 17.74 -10.38 6.67
CA LEU A 210 18.22 -11.14 7.82
C LEU A 210 19.33 -10.40 8.56
N THR A 211 19.19 -10.33 9.88
CA THR A 211 20.18 -9.76 10.81
C THR A 211 20.35 -10.70 11.99
N PRO A 212 21.42 -10.57 12.80
CA PRO A 212 21.60 -11.39 13.99
C PRO A 212 20.38 -11.36 14.93
N ASP A 213 19.72 -10.20 15.01
CA ASP A 213 18.56 -9.97 15.87
C ASP A 213 17.26 -10.61 15.34
N THR A 214 17.12 -10.82 14.03
CA THR A 214 15.87 -11.30 13.42
C THR A 214 15.88 -12.79 13.09
N VAL A 215 17.05 -13.42 12.95
CA VAL A 215 17.20 -14.84 12.56
C VAL A 215 16.44 -15.79 13.49
N GLY A 216 16.48 -15.55 14.81
CA GLY A 216 15.78 -16.39 15.78
C GLY A 216 14.26 -16.41 15.59
N SER A 217 13.67 -15.26 15.20
CA SER A 217 12.24 -15.16 14.89
C SER A 217 11.87 -15.97 13.66
N TYR A 218 12.72 -15.98 12.63
CA TYR A 218 12.49 -16.78 11.43
C TYR A 218 12.71 -18.28 11.63
N GLN A 219 13.64 -18.68 12.50
CA GLN A 219 13.77 -20.07 12.92
C GLN A 219 12.53 -20.56 13.68
N THR A 220 11.98 -19.70 14.55
CA THR A 220 10.72 -19.99 15.25
C THR A 220 9.55 -20.07 14.28
N LEU A 221 9.50 -19.18 13.28
CA LEU A 221 8.49 -19.27 12.23
C LEU A 221 8.63 -20.58 11.45
N LEU A 222 9.85 -20.98 11.07
CA LEU A 222 10.11 -22.21 10.33
C LEU A 222 9.58 -23.45 11.06
N SER A 223 9.68 -23.52 12.39
CA SER A 223 9.16 -24.65 13.18
C SER A 223 7.63 -24.69 13.27
N GLN A 224 6.95 -23.59 12.95
CA GLN A 224 5.49 -23.49 12.90
C GLN A 224 4.91 -23.80 11.51
N LEU A 225 5.74 -23.73 10.46
CA LEU A 225 5.32 -24.07 9.10
C LEU A 225 5.32 -25.58 8.88
N ASP A 226 4.46 -26.06 7.98
CA ASP A 226 4.53 -27.44 7.51
C ASP A 226 5.90 -27.69 6.86
N PRO A 227 6.74 -28.61 7.39
CA PRO A 227 8.08 -28.86 6.87
C PRO A 227 8.10 -29.39 5.43
N GLN A 228 6.99 -29.95 4.94
CA GLN A 228 6.87 -30.39 3.55
C GLN A 228 6.47 -29.27 2.59
N SER A 229 6.07 -28.11 3.10
CA SER A 229 5.68 -26.97 2.26
C SER A 229 6.88 -26.32 1.56
N THR A 230 6.68 -25.90 0.32
CA THR A 230 7.69 -25.18 -0.48
C THR A 230 8.23 -23.94 0.25
N LYS A 231 7.35 -23.18 0.92
CA LYS A 231 7.75 -21.99 1.69
C LYS A 231 8.64 -22.31 2.89
N ALA A 232 8.40 -23.42 3.60
CA ALA A 232 9.26 -23.87 4.69
C ALA A 232 10.63 -24.29 4.17
N GLN A 233 10.68 -25.05 3.07
CA GLN A 233 11.93 -25.47 2.44
C GLN A 233 12.76 -24.26 1.96
N MET A 234 12.11 -23.27 1.35
CA MET A 234 12.78 -22.04 0.91
C MET A 234 13.26 -21.20 2.10
N LEU A 235 12.45 -21.03 3.14
CA LEU A 235 12.89 -20.32 4.35
C LEU A 235 14.09 -21.01 5.00
N ALA A 236 14.07 -22.35 5.09
CA ALA A 236 15.18 -23.12 5.60
C ALA A 236 16.46 -22.92 4.76
N ALA A 237 16.34 -22.93 3.43
CA ALA A 237 17.46 -22.68 2.53
C ALA A 237 18.02 -21.26 2.72
N THR A 238 17.17 -20.24 2.81
CA THR A 238 17.57 -18.85 3.03
C THR A 238 18.26 -18.65 4.39
N LEU A 239 17.77 -19.29 5.45
CA LEU A 239 18.40 -19.25 6.77
C LEU A 239 19.77 -19.94 6.78
N LYS A 240 19.90 -21.07 6.08
CA LYS A 240 21.17 -21.77 5.92
C LYS A 240 22.19 -20.91 5.16
N GLU A 241 21.77 -20.27 4.07
CA GLU A 241 22.62 -19.36 3.29
C GLU A 241 23.13 -18.20 4.15
N TYR A 242 22.26 -17.59 4.96
CA TYR A 242 22.66 -16.55 5.90
C TYR A 242 23.73 -17.04 6.90
N GLN A 243 23.56 -18.23 7.47
CA GLN A 243 24.51 -18.81 8.41
C GLN A 243 25.89 -19.03 7.76
N LEU A 244 25.93 -19.52 6.52
CA LEU A 244 27.17 -19.71 5.77
C LEU A 244 27.91 -18.38 5.57
N ARG A 245 27.20 -17.33 5.15
CA ARG A 245 27.78 -15.98 4.98
C ARG A 245 28.26 -15.40 6.30
N ALA A 246 27.53 -15.61 7.39
CA ALA A 246 27.91 -15.14 8.72
C ALA A 246 29.15 -15.85 9.27
N SER A 247 29.43 -17.09 8.86
CA SER A 247 30.63 -17.84 9.25
C SER A 247 31.86 -17.60 8.36
N GLY A 248 31.78 -16.68 7.39
CA GLY A 248 32.88 -16.40 6.46
C GLY A 248 33.04 -17.44 5.35
N GLY A 249 31.95 -18.13 5.00
CA GLY A 249 31.87 -19.07 3.88
C GLY A 249 31.79 -18.42 2.50
#